data_AF-W1Y9K8-F1
#
_entry.id   AF-W1Y9K8-F1
#
_cell.length_a   1.000
_cell.length_b   1.000
_cell.length_c   1.000
_cell.angle_alpha   90.00
_cell.angle_beta   90.00
_cell.angle_gamma   90.00
#
_symmetry.space_group_name_H-M   'P 1'
#
loop_
_entity.id
_entity.type
_entity.pdbx_description
1 polymer ?
#
loop_
_entity_poly.entity_id
_entity_poly.type
_entity_poly.pdbx_seq_one_letter_code
_entity_poly.pdbx_strand_id
1 'polypeptide(L)'
;PGTATPLAPEITEAGPIDFIVCREGTEGLYCGNGGSVRTGTSHEIATEVSINTAFGVERVVRDAFSRAAARRGHLTLVHKHNVLVNAG
;
A
#
# COMPACT_ATOMS: atom_id res chain seq x y z
N PRO A 1 24.90 -9.27 0.48
CA PRO A 1 26.04 -8.39 0.12
C PRO A 1 26.53 -8.73 -1.29
N GLY A 2 26.94 -7.75 -2.10
CA GLY A 2 27.43 -7.99 -3.47
C GLY A 2 26.38 -7.89 -4.59
N THR A 3 25.13 -7.55 -4.27
CA THR A 3 24.08 -7.27 -5.26
C THR A 3 24.16 -5.81 -5.70
N ALA A 4 24.27 -5.57 -7.01
CA ALA A 4 24.21 -4.22 -7.56
C ALA A 4 22.80 -3.62 -7.41
N THR A 5 22.72 -2.33 -7.10
CA THR A 5 21.47 -1.57 -6.96
C THR A 5 21.43 -0.47 -8.03
N PRO A 6 20.24 -0.09 -8.54
CA PRO A 6 20.10 1.02 -9.49
C PRO A 6 20.29 2.41 -8.85
N LEU A 7 20.47 2.49 -7.53
CA LEU A 7 20.65 3.76 -6.82
C LEU A 7 22.10 4.24 -6.92
N ALA A 8 22.27 5.56 -6.97
CA ALA A 8 23.59 6.20 -7.04
C ALA A 8 24.43 5.94 -5.78
N PRO A 9 25.77 5.91 -5.89
CA PRO A 9 26.66 5.60 -4.77
C PRO A 9 26.41 6.46 -3.53
N GLU A 10 26.16 7.76 -3.71
CA GLU A 10 25.95 8.73 -2.64
C GLU A 10 24.75 8.38 -1.75
N ILE A 11 23.73 7.71 -2.31
CA ILE A 11 22.57 7.22 -1.54
C ILE A 11 22.95 5.97 -0.76
N THR A 12 23.70 5.06 -1.37
CA THR A 12 24.07 3.77 -0.75
C THR A 12 25.17 3.91 0.31
N GLU A 13 25.99 4.95 0.23
CA GLU A 13 27.01 5.30 1.23
C GLU A 13 26.39 5.79 2.54
N ALA A 14 25.16 6.32 2.51
CA ALA A 14 24.43 6.74 3.70
C ALA A 14 24.01 5.56 4.60
N GLY A 15 24.00 4.33 4.09
CA GLY A 15 23.74 3.13 4.86
C GLY A 15 22.97 2.05 4.09
N PRO A 16 22.83 0.84 4.69
CA PRO A 16 22.12 -0.26 4.05
C PRO A 16 20.62 -0.02 3.96
N ILE A 17 20.00 -0.48 2.87
CA ILE A 17 18.55 -0.47 2.70
C ILE A 17 17.97 -1.74 3.34
N ASP A 18 17.30 -1.57 4.47
CA ASP A 18 16.73 -2.67 5.23
C ASP A 18 15.38 -2.26 5.86
N PHE A 19 14.30 -2.52 5.12
CA PHE A 19 12.93 -2.33 5.58
C PHE A 19 12.02 -3.44 5.06
N ILE A 20 10.83 -3.52 5.62
CA ILE A 20 9.79 -4.46 5.21
C ILE A 20 8.55 -3.68 4.78
N VAL A 21 7.78 -4.24 3.85
CA VAL A 21 6.47 -3.71 3.46
C VAL A 21 5.40 -4.64 4.00
N CYS A 22 4.54 -4.11 4.89
CA CYS A 22 3.34 -4.81 5.35
C CYS A 22 2.17 -4.32 4.50
N ARG A 23 1.79 -5.12 3.50
CA ARG A 23 0.77 -4.75 2.52
C ARG A 23 -0.57 -5.41 2.87
N GLU A 24 -1.64 -4.64 2.89
CA GLU A 24 -3.01 -5.19 2.90
C GLU A 24 -3.26 -5.94 1.58
N GLY A 25 -3.76 -7.17 1.68
CA GLY A 25 -3.80 -8.12 0.56
C GLY A 25 -5.15 -8.74 0.24
N THR A 26 -6.24 -8.38 0.94
CA THR A 26 -7.55 -9.01 0.70
C THR A 26 -8.70 -8.03 0.50
N GLU A 27 -8.47 -6.73 0.57
CA GLU A 27 -9.49 -5.71 0.34
C GLU A 27 -8.90 -4.52 -0.45
N GLY A 28 -9.44 -3.32 -0.26
CA GLY A 28 -9.07 -2.12 -0.98
C GLY A 28 -9.54 -2.14 -2.44
N LEU A 29 -8.78 -1.46 -3.30
CA LEU A 29 -9.12 -1.28 -4.71
C LEU A 29 -9.09 -2.57 -5.53
N TYR A 30 -8.39 -3.61 -5.04
CA TYR A 30 -8.10 -4.81 -5.84
C TYR A 30 -9.02 -5.99 -5.54
N CYS A 31 -10.18 -5.73 -4.94
CA CYS A 31 -11.21 -6.74 -4.74
C CYS A 31 -12.12 -6.95 -5.97
N GLY A 32 -11.89 -6.24 -7.07
CA GLY A 32 -12.67 -6.37 -8.31
C GLY A 32 -14.10 -5.84 -8.19
N ASN A 33 -14.35 -4.95 -7.23
CA ASN A 33 -15.65 -4.34 -7.03
C ASN A 33 -15.79 -3.13 -7.97
N GLY A 34 -16.73 -3.24 -8.91
CA GLY A 34 -16.88 -2.24 -9.94
C GLY A 34 -17.75 -2.73 -11.08
N GLY A 35 -17.64 -2.04 -12.20
CA GLY A 35 -18.34 -2.37 -13.43
C GLY A 35 -18.31 -1.22 -14.42
N SER A 36 -18.85 -1.47 -15.61
CA SER A 36 -19.00 -0.43 -16.63
C SER A 36 -20.41 -0.44 -17.23
N VAL A 37 -20.82 0.72 -17.73
CA VAL A 37 -22.08 0.92 -18.45
C VAL A 37 -21.81 1.57 -19.79
N ARG A 38 -22.58 1.19 -20.81
CA ARG A 38 -22.43 1.64 -22.21
C ARG A 38 -21.03 1.41 -22.78
N THR A 39 -20.43 0.27 -22.41
CA THR A 39 -19.10 -0.15 -22.87
C THR A 39 -18.99 -0.12 -24.39
N GLY A 40 -17.92 0.46 -24.91
CA GLY A 40 -17.67 0.62 -26.35
C GLY A 40 -18.35 1.82 -26.99
N THR A 41 -18.89 2.77 -26.21
CA THR A 41 -19.52 4.01 -26.73
C THR A 41 -18.83 5.27 -26.19
N SER A 42 -19.09 6.43 -26.81
CA SER A 42 -18.63 7.74 -26.32
C SER A 42 -19.22 8.14 -24.96
N HIS A 43 -20.20 7.38 -24.46
CA HIS A 43 -20.87 7.60 -23.18
C HIS A 43 -20.53 6.51 -22.15
N GLU A 44 -19.45 5.74 -22.38
CA GLU A 44 -18.97 4.73 -21.46
C GLU A 44 -18.58 5.34 -20.11
N ILE A 45 -18.99 4.68 -19.02
CA ILE A 45 -18.59 5.01 -17.65
C ILE A 45 -18.13 3.71 -17.01
N ALA A 46 -16.95 3.72 -16.39
CA ALA A 46 -16.44 2.62 -15.58
C ALA A 46 -16.20 3.10 -14.15
N THR A 47 -16.57 2.29 -13.17
CA THR A 47 -16.33 2.54 -11.75
C THR A 47 -15.53 1.40 -11.16
N GLU A 48 -14.52 1.76 -10.37
CA GLU A 48 -13.75 0.86 -9.52
C GLU A 48 -13.90 1.34 -8.08
N VAL A 49 -14.29 0.44 -7.18
CA VAL A 49 -14.66 0.77 -5.81
C VAL A 49 -13.65 0.13 -4.86
N SER A 50 -12.97 0.98 -4.10
CA SER A 50 -12.12 0.53 -2.99
C SER A 50 -12.98 0.26 -1.76
N ILE A 51 -13.06 -1.01 -1.35
CA ILE A 51 -13.75 -1.43 -0.13
C ILE A 51 -12.71 -1.59 0.98
N ASN A 52 -12.83 -0.81 2.04
CA ASN A 52 -11.88 -0.80 3.15
C ASN A 52 -12.67 -1.03 4.43
N THR A 53 -12.19 -1.92 5.29
CA THR A 53 -12.86 -2.28 6.53
C THR A 53 -11.93 -2.10 7.71
N ALA A 54 -12.46 -1.62 8.83
CA ALA A 54 -11.68 -1.56 10.07
C ALA A 54 -11.09 -2.94 10.43
N PHE A 55 -11.83 -4.02 10.19
CA PHE A 55 -11.38 -5.39 10.40
C PHE A 55 -10.14 -5.76 9.55
N GLY A 56 -10.20 -5.49 8.24
CA GLY A 56 -9.12 -5.81 7.31
C GLY A 56 -7.89 -4.92 7.49
N VAL A 57 -8.09 -3.64 7.81
CA VAL A 57 -7.02 -2.68 8.11
C VAL A 57 -6.34 -3.02 9.44
N GLU A 58 -7.12 -3.21 10.51
CA GLU A 58 -6.58 -3.39 11.87
C GLU A 58 -5.64 -4.59 11.97
N ARG A 59 -5.99 -5.74 11.36
CA ARG A 59 -5.13 -6.94 11.41
C ARG A 59 -3.76 -6.69 10.79
N VAL A 60 -3.68 -5.90 9.71
CA VAL A 60 -2.43 -5.59 9.01
C VAL A 60 -1.63 -4.56 9.79
N VAL A 61 -2.29 -3.53 10.30
CA VAL A 61 -1.66 -2.52 11.16
C VAL A 61 -1.08 -3.18 12.42
N ARG A 62 -1.81 -4.09 13.06
CA ARG A 62 -1.36 -4.84 14.24
C ARG A 62 -0.13 -5.72 13.95
N ASP A 63 -0.11 -6.43 12.83
CA ASP A 63 1.07 -7.18 12.38
C ASP A 63 2.26 -6.25 12.10
N ALA A 64 2.03 -5.12 11.43
CA ALA A 64 3.07 -4.13 11.14
C ALA A 64 3.69 -3.54 12.43
N PHE A 65 2.87 -3.21 13.44
CA PHE A 65 3.37 -2.79 14.75
C PHE A 65 4.17 -3.89 15.44
N SER A 66 3.72 -5.14 15.39
CA SER A 66 4.43 -6.28 15.99
C SER A 66 5.82 -6.47 15.35
N ARG A 67 5.92 -6.34 14.03
CA ARG A 67 7.20 -6.41 13.31
C ARG A 67 8.10 -5.20 13.56
N ALA A 68 7.52 -4.00 13.68
CA ALA A 68 8.27 -2.79 14.00
C ALA A 68 8.91 -2.90 15.40
N ALA A 69 8.15 -3.40 16.38
CA ALA A 69 8.60 -3.63 17.75
C ALA A 69 9.74 -4.66 17.82
N ALA A 70 9.68 -5.72 17.00
CA ALA A 70 10.75 -6.73 16.91
C ALA A 70 11.98 -6.26 16.10
N ARG A 71 11.95 -5.06 15.51
CA ARG A 71 13.03 -4.48 14.70
C ARG A 71 13.56 -3.21 15.36
N ARG A 72 13.43 -2.06 14.68
CA ARG A 72 14.01 -0.77 15.10
C ARG A 72 12.99 0.16 15.76
N GLY A 73 11.79 -0.34 16.09
CA GLY A 73 10.74 0.44 16.73
C GLY A 73 10.16 1.57 15.86
N HIS A 74 10.23 1.44 14.53
CA HIS A 74 9.78 2.47 13.59
C HIS A 74 8.76 1.92 12.59
N LEU A 75 7.61 2.59 12.47
CA LEU A 75 6.55 2.28 11.52
C LEU A 75 6.18 3.55 10.74
N THR A 76 6.01 3.42 9.42
CA THR A 76 5.53 4.50 8.56
C THR A 76 4.28 4.04 7.84
N LEU A 77 3.17 4.76 8.03
CA LEU A 77 1.96 4.57 7.24
C LEU A 77 2.10 5.30 5.91
N VAL A 78 1.88 4.58 4.81
CA VAL A 78 1.85 5.16 3.46
C VAL A 78 0.42 5.10 2.96
N HIS A 79 -0.21 6.26 2.80
CA HIS A 79 -1.57 6.40 2.29
C HIS A 79 -1.71 7.74 1.53
N LYS A 80 -2.90 8.02 0.96
CA LYS A 80 -3.21 9.27 0.26
C LYS A 80 -4.40 9.99 0.89
N HIS A 81 -4.35 10.18 2.22
CA HIS A 81 -5.48 10.68 3.01
C HIS A 81 -5.97 12.08 2.59
N ASN A 82 -5.10 12.90 1.99
CA ASN A 82 -5.48 14.23 1.48
C ASN A 82 -6.43 14.19 0.26
N VAL A 83 -6.64 13.02 -0.36
CA VAL A 83 -7.60 12.81 -1.46
C VAL A 83 -8.61 11.72 -1.07
N LEU A 84 -8.13 10.63 -0.47
CA LEU A 84 -8.94 9.51 0.00
C LEU A 84 -9.27 9.68 1.49
N VAL A 85 -10.22 10.56 1.79
CA VAL A 85 -10.54 10.96 3.17
C VAL A 85 -11.22 9.85 3.99
N ASN A 86 -11.80 8.84 3.33
CA ASN A 86 -12.54 7.74 3.98
C ASN A 86 -11.87 6.37 3.84
N ALA A 87 -10.89 6.22 2.95
CA ALA A 87 -10.23 4.94 2.70
C ALA A 87 -8.99 4.80 3.58
N GLY A 88 -8.57 3.56 3.78
CA GLY A 88 -7.42 3.20 4.60
C GLY A 88 -7.75 3.06 6.08
#